data_AF-A0A6B1ERE2-F1
#
_entry.id   AF-A0A6B1ERE2-F1
#
_cell.length_a   1.000
_cell.length_b   1.000
_cell.length_c   1.000
_cell.angle_alpha   90.00
_cell.angle_beta   90.00
_cell.angle_gamma   90.00
#
_symmetry.space_group_name_H-M   'P 1'
#
loop_
_entity.id
_entity.type
_entity.pdbx_description
1 polymer ?
#
loop_
_entity_poly.entity_id
_entity_poly.type
_entity_poly.pdbx_seq_one_letter_code
_entity_poly.pdbx_strand_id
1 'polypeptide(L)' 'MHATSENILEAFNQLPEIEKHAIASEIIKQVALLDIPSLTDEALTEIADALFVEHDKMEAADAEAKSR' A
#
# COMPACT_ATOMS: atom_id res chain seq x y z
N MET A 1 -7.33 -1.57 -21.64
CA MET A 1 -8.00 -0.87 -20.52
C MET A 1 -7.22 -1.20 -19.27
N HIS A 2 -6.65 -0.21 -18.58
CA HIS A 2 -6.02 -0.45 -17.28
C HIS A 2 -7.12 -0.77 -16.27
N ALA A 3 -7.06 -1.94 -15.65
CA ALA A 3 -7.94 -2.24 -14.53
C ALA A 3 -7.52 -1.37 -13.34
N THR A 4 -8.47 -0.64 -12.75
CA THR A 4 -8.25 0.04 -11.48
C THR A 4 -8.15 -1.00 -10.36
N SER A 5 -7.48 -0.66 -9.26
CA SER A 5 -7.40 -1.52 -8.07
C SER A 5 -8.79 -1.94 -7.58
N GLU A 6 -9.75 -1.03 -7.62
CA GLU A 6 -11.15 -1.26 -7.26
C GLU A 6 -11.80 -2.34 -8.15
N ASN A 7 -11.62 -2.27 -9.47
CA ASN A 7 -12.18 -3.25 -10.41
C ASN A 7 -11.58 -4.65 -10.20
N ILE A 8 -10.31 -4.73 -9.83
CA ILE A 8 -9.63 -6.01 -9.54
C ILE A 8 -10.20 -6.63 -8.26
N LEU A 9 -10.39 -5.83 -7.21
CA LEU A 9 -10.96 -6.27 -5.94
C LEU A 9 -12.41 -6.71 -6.08
N GLU A 10 -13.21 -5.96 -6.85
CA GLU A 10 -14.59 -6.31 -7.12
C GLU A 10 -14.70 -7.63 -7.90
N ALA A 11 -13.86 -7.82 -8.93
CA ALA A 11 -13.79 -9.06 -9.68
C ALA A 11 -13.40 -10.26 -8.79
N PHE A 12 -12.42 -10.07 -7.88
CA PHE A 12 -12.03 -11.10 -6.92
C PHE A 12 -13.16 -11.49 -5.97
N ASN A 13 -13.94 -10.51 -5.48
CA ASN A 13 -15.05 -10.76 -4.56
C ASN A 13 -16.17 -11.60 -5.17
N GLN A 14 -16.36 -11.51 -6.50
CA GLN A 14 -17.38 -12.26 -7.24
C GLN A 14 -16.97 -13.72 -7.54
N LEU A 15 -15.72 -14.13 -7.25
CA LEU A 15 -15.26 -15.49 -7.51
C LEU A 15 -15.87 -16.51 -6.52
N PRO A 16 -16.03 -17.78 -6.93
CA PRO A 16 -16.31 -18.87 -6.00
C PRO A 16 -15.22 -19.00 -4.92
N GLU A 17 -15.59 -19.42 -3.72
CA GLU A 17 -14.64 -19.56 -2.60
C GLU A 17 -13.44 -20.46 -2.90
N ILE A 18 -13.65 -21.52 -3.70
CA ILE A 18 -12.57 -22.41 -4.15
C ILE A 18 -11.52 -21.64 -4.99
N GLU A 19 -11.99 -20.76 -5.88
CA GLU A 19 -11.10 -19.95 -6.73
C GLU A 19 -10.41 -18.85 -5.91
N LYS A 20 -11.11 -18.22 -4.96
CA LYS A 20 -10.49 -17.28 -4.01
C LYS A 20 -9.37 -17.93 -3.21
N HIS A 21 -9.59 -19.15 -2.71
CA HIS A 21 -8.57 -19.90 -1.98
C HIS A 21 -7.37 -20.26 -2.87
N ALA A 22 -7.61 -20.64 -4.12
CA ALA A 22 -6.53 -20.93 -5.07
C ALA A 22 -5.66 -19.69 -5.34
N ILE A 23 -6.29 -18.53 -5.56
CA ILE A 23 -5.60 -17.25 -5.75
C ILE A 23 -4.85 -16.84 -4.48
N ALA A 24 -5.48 -16.94 -3.30
CA ALA A 24 -4.83 -16.63 -2.03
C ALA A 24 -3.59 -17.52 -1.79
N SER A 25 -3.68 -18.81 -2.10
CA SER A 25 -2.53 -19.72 -2.02
C SER A 25 -1.39 -19.29 -2.95
N GLU A 26 -1.72 -18.87 -4.18
CA GLU A 26 -0.71 -18.42 -5.14
C GLU A 26 -0.06 -17.09 -4.74
N ILE A 27 -0.86 -16.15 -4.19
CA ILE A 27 -0.34 -14.91 -3.59
C ILE A 27 0.63 -15.24 -2.46
N ILE A 28 0.28 -16.14 -1.55
CA ILE A 28 1.17 -16.52 -0.43
C ILE A 28 2.47 -17.13 -0.94
N LYS A 29 2.42 -18.02 -1.95
CA LYS A 29 3.63 -18.59 -2.55
C LYS A 29 4.50 -17.51 -3.19
N GLN A 30 3.90 -16.60 -3.95
CA GLN A 30 4.59 -15.48 -4.58
C GLN A 30 5.23 -14.58 -3.52
N VAL A 31 4.49 -14.23 -2.47
CA VAL A 31 5.00 -13.40 -1.37
C VAL A 31 6.12 -14.09 -0.60
N ALA A 32 6.05 -15.41 -0.40
CA ALA A 32 7.14 -16.17 0.22
C ALA A 32 8.41 -16.22 -0.64
N LEU A 33 8.30 -16.02 -1.96
CA LEU A 33 9.43 -15.89 -2.88
C LEU A 33 9.93 -14.45 -3.00
N LEU A 34 9.15 -13.46 -2.56
CA LEU A 34 9.63 -12.10 -2.43
C LEU A 34 10.60 -12.07 -1.26
N ASP A 35 11.86 -11.80 -1.55
CA ASP A 35 12.87 -11.49 -0.54
C ASP A 35 12.59 -10.08 -0.01
N ILE A 36 11.50 -9.95 0.75
CA ILE A 36 11.14 -8.71 1.43
C ILE A 36 12.09 -8.61 2.63
N PRO A 37 13.04 -7.66 2.63
CA PRO A 37 13.93 -7.51 3.76
C PRO A 37 13.10 -7.28 5.01
N SER A 38 13.50 -7.93 6.10
CA SER A 38 12.87 -7.73 7.41
C SER A 38 12.87 -6.24 7.74
N LEU A 39 11.67 -5.69 7.90
CA LEU A 39 11.47 -4.31 8.28
C LEU A 39 11.93 -4.15 9.74
N THR A 40 13.07 -3.48 9.94
CA THR A 40 13.63 -3.25 11.28
C THR A 40 12.94 -2.08 11.97
N ASP A 41 13.06 -2.00 13.30
CA ASP A 41 12.54 -0.89 14.09
C ASP A 41 13.17 0.45 13.70
N GLU A 42 14.45 0.44 13.31
CA GLU A 42 15.14 1.62 12.80
C GLU A 42 14.57 2.06 11.45
N ALA A 43 14.35 1.11 10.52
CA ALA A 43 13.75 1.41 9.22
C ALA A 43 12.32 1.96 9.37
N LEU A 44 11.55 1.43 10.32
CA LEU A 44 10.23 1.98 10.68
C LEU A 44 10.31 3.42 11.17
N THR A 45 11.30 3.71 12.02
CA THR A 45 11.50 5.05 12.57
C THR A 45 11.89 6.04 11.47
N GLU A 46 12.83 5.67 10.59
CA GLU A 46 13.24 6.51 9.46
C GLU A 46 12.07 6.80 8.49
N ILE A 47 11.25 5.80 8.20
CA ILE A 47 10.05 5.96 7.38
C ILE A 47 9.06 6.91 8.05
N ALA A 48 8.85 6.77 9.36
CA ALA A 48 7.95 7.65 10.10
C ALA A 48 8.43 9.11 10.05
N ASP A 49 9.72 9.35 10.30
CA ASP A 49 10.31 10.69 10.22
C ASP A 49 10.15 11.32 8.82
N ALA A 50 10.37 10.53 7.77
CA ALA A 50 10.17 11.00 6.39
C ALA A 50 8.72 11.41 6.12
N LEU A 51 7.75 10.62 6.61
CA LEU A 51 6.32 10.93 6.49
C LEU A 51 5.95 12.20 7.25
N PHE A 52 6.44 12.39 8.48
CA PHE A 52 6.20 13.62 9.24
C PHE A 52 6.73 14.86 8.51
N VAL A 53 7.95 14.79 7.98
CA VAL A 53 8.55 15.90 7.21
C VAL A 53 7.73 16.21 5.95
N GLU A 54 7.20 15.20 5.26
CA GLU A 54 6.34 15.40 4.10
C GLU A 54 5.03 16.09 4.51
N HIS A 55 4.41 15.64 5.60
CA HIS A 55 3.20 16.24 6.14
C HIS A 55 3.40 17.71 6.55
N ASP A 56 4.49 18.03 7.25
CA ASP A 56 4.81 19.42 7.62
C ASP A 56 4.91 20.33 6.40
N LYS A 57 5.53 19.84 5.31
CA LYS A 57 5.63 20.59 4.05
C LYS A 57 4.26 20.82 3.43
N MET A 58 3.39 19.81 3.45
CA MET A 58 2.02 19.93 2.94
C MET A 58 1.22 20.95 3.75
N GLU A 59 1.32 20.93 5.08
CA GLU A 59 0.66 21.87 5.96
C GLU A 59 1.15 23.31 5.75
N ALA A 60 2.46 23.50 5.61
CA ALA A 60 3.03 24.81 5.29
C ALA A 60 2.52 25.34 3.95
N ALA A 61 2.49 24.51 2.91
CA ALA A 61 1.98 24.89 1.60
C ALA A 61 0.48 25.25 1.64
N ASP A 62 -0.33 24.50 2.39
CA ASP A 62 -1.76 24.78 2.57
C ASP A 62 -1.98 26.08 3.38
N ALA A 63 -1.17 26.34 4.41
CA ALA A 63 -1.22 27.58 5.17
C ALA A 63 -0.85 28.80 4.31
N GLU A 64 0.18 28.69 3.46
CA GLU A 64 0.56 29.73 2.50
C GLU A 64 -0.55 29.98 1.46
N ALA A 65 -1.20 28.92 0.97
CA ALA A 65 -2.31 29.02 0.02
C ALA A 65 -3.54 29.72 0.63
N LYS A 66 -3.83 29.47 1.91
CA LYS A 66 -4.95 30.09 2.64
C LYS A 66 -4.69 31.54 3.07
N SER A 67 -3.44 31.99 3.04
CA SER A 67 -3.05 33.37 3.37
C SER A 67 -3.05 34.32 2.16
N ARG A 68 -3.35 33.84 0.95
CA ARG A 68 -3.53 34.62 -0.28
C ARG A 68 -5.01 34.84 -0.59
#